data_AF-A0A9D6VJG2-F1
#
_entry.id   AF-A0A9D6VJG2-F1
#
_cell.length_a   1.000
_cell.length_b   1.000
_cell.length_c   1.000
_cell.angle_alpha   90.00
_cell.angle_beta   90.00
_cell.angle_gamma   90.00
#
_symmetry.space_group_name_H-M   'P 1'
#
loop_
_entity.id
_entity.type
_entity.pdbx_description
1 polymer ?
#
loop_
_entity_poly.entity_id
_entity_poly.type
_entity_poly.pdbx_seq_one_letter_code
_entity_poly.pdbx_strand_id
1 'polypeptide(L)'
;MDANEQAEAILSDLYNDWFHEGTKKELIKKALISILGQDELSKQVEHVSECFEAFWRDYSNDHLATVLKNFPKVEFALYGLLREGSGRYRDHYIHMFNNFIFGGQLLSKIIAKCDTPTLENLLKVQPEPGTIPNKFTPYSAEKRMFFIWTLITNFHDVAIPIQHFQEIINGLNKYLKHFGFKITDYNLKKDTSLELNIQKYFKNIARIFSNGVKPKDGIYEQDGQLNPYFYKALCEAYEKSDHGVLASISLFKNIEDTFFHRSDRYKLDLNEFPSYYDFILTQDIARAALDIALHNFKKKDYGQFFPFQFTMFPLAFLLVLCDEIQEFMRPEGLSYQTITKFKTWPSVYVDIINTKIDVSIEINIKNNSLTEQEIIIVLKQLIDYFEKNKRGIPFITTEDDEKDLKEATTNNNKEKGKIILNKYFEWYWSERNNIITEKLRFSSDDPICLHLKIISGSLDDSKIYNHGC
;
A
#
# COMPACT_ATOMS: atom_id res chain seq x y z
N MET A 1 26.56 4.69 1.45
CA MET A 1 26.28 3.68 0.42
C MET A 1 25.92 4.35 -0.88
N ASP A 2 26.53 3.91 -1.98
CA ASP A 2 26.09 4.31 -3.33
C ASP A 2 24.75 3.64 -3.71
N ALA A 3 24.20 3.97 -4.88
CA ALA A 3 22.91 3.44 -5.32
C ALA A 3 22.93 1.91 -5.55
N ASN A 4 24.07 1.36 -5.98
CA ASN A 4 24.22 -0.07 -6.23
C ASN A 4 24.31 -0.85 -4.91
N GLU A 5 25.09 -0.38 -3.95
CA GLU A 5 25.17 -0.96 -2.60
C GLU A 5 23.80 -0.95 -1.90
N GLN A 6 23.05 0.15 -2.03
CA GLN A 6 21.69 0.23 -1.48
C GLN A 6 20.73 -0.75 -2.16
N ALA A 7 20.77 -0.85 -3.49
CA ALA A 7 19.96 -1.80 -4.23
C ALA A 7 20.27 -3.26 -3.83
N GLU A 8 21.54 -3.61 -3.66
CA GLU A 8 21.94 -4.95 -3.19
C GLU A 8 21.45 -5.24 -1.77
N ALA A 9 21.56 -4.29 -0.85
CA ALA A 9 21.03 -4.44 0.50
C ALA A 9 19.51 -4.67 0.47
N ILE A 10 18.77 -3.89 -0.32
CA ILE A 10 17.31 -4.06 -0.49
C ILE A 10 16.98 -5.45 -1.03
N LEU A 11 17.69 -5.90 -2.07
CA LEU A 11 17.49 -7.21 -2.68
C LEU A 11 17.86 -8.37 -1.75
N SER A 12 18.80 -8.17 -0.82
CA SER A 12 19.16 -9.18 0.17
C SER A 12 18.10 -9.37 1.25
N ASP A 13 17.29 -8.34 1.49
CA ASP A 13 16.15 -8.38 2.42
C ASP A 13 14.89 -9.00 1.81
N LEU A 14 14.85 -9.16 0.48
CA LEU A 14 13.72 -9.75 -0.23
C LEU A 14 13.77 -11.28 -0.15
N TYR A 15 12.60 -11.91 0.02
CA TYR A 15 12.49 -13.37 0.11
C TYR A 15 12.98 -14.02 -1.19
N ASN A 16 14.03 -14.83 -1.05
CA ASN A 16 14.77 -15.38 -2.20
C ASN A 16 13.87 -16.15 -3.17
N ASP A 17 12.84 -16.85 -2.68
CA ASP A 17 12.02 -17.70 -3.54
C ASP A 17 11.02 -16.95 -4.42
N TRP A 18 10.80 -15.66 -4.16
CA TRP A 18 9.98 -14.81 -5.02
C TRP A 18 10.70 -14.45 -6.33
N PHE A 19 12.04 -14.51 -6.34
CA PHE A 19 12.88 -14.00 -7.42
C PHE A 19 13.93 -15.00 -7.89
N HIS A 20 13.69 -16.31 -7.73
CA HIS A 20 14.62 -17.39 -8.09
C HIS A 20 15.20 -17.32 -9.51
N GLU A 21 14.53 -16.61 -10.42
CA GLU A 21 15.07 -16.30 -11.74
C GLU A 21 16.02 -15.10 -11.67
N GLY A 22 17.32 -15.34 -11.91
CA GLY A 22 18.34 -14.28 -11.92
C GLY A 22 17.95 -13.05 -12.74
N THR A 23 17.22 -13.25 -13.84
CA THR A 23 16.69 -12.16 -14.68
C THR A 23 15.83 -11.16 -13.91
N LYS A 24 14.91 -11.60 -13.04
CA LYS A 24 14.02 -10.68 -12.31
C LYS A 24 14.77 -9.89 -11.25
N LYS A 25 15.68 -10.56 -10.53
CA LYS A 25 16.52 -9.91 -9.54
C LYS A 25 17.36 -8.78 -10.17
N GLU A 26 17.92 -9.02 -11.35
CA GLU A 26 18.65 -8.00 -12.10
C GLU A 26 17.75 -6.85 -12.59
N LEU A 27 16.51 -7.14 -13.02
CA LEU A 27 15.56 -6.09 -13.42
C LEU A 27 15.15 -5.20 -12.23
N ILE A 28 14.88 -5.79 -11.07
CA ILE A 28 14.59 -5.03 -9.84
C ILE A 28 15.81 -4.19 -9.45
N LYS A 29 17.02 -4.79 -9.49
CA LYS A 29 18.27 -4.08 -9.21
C LYS A 29 18.43 -2.87 -10.13
N LYS A 30 18.22 -3.05 -11.43
CA LYS A 30 18.31 -2.00 -12.45
C LYS A 30 17.30 -0.86 -12.20
N ALA A 31 16.07 -1.19 -11.80
CA ALA A 31 15.06 -0.22 -11.41
C ALA A 31 15.45 0.55 -10.14
N LEU A 32 15.87 -0.16 -9.08
CA LEU A 32 16.31 0.44 -7.82
C LEU A 32 17.52 1.36 -8.02
N ILE A 33 18.54 0.94 -8.78
CA ILE A 33 19.70 1.78 -9.08
C ILE A 33 19.27 3.08 -9.78
N SER A 34 18.33 3.01 -10.71
CA SER A 34 17.82 4.19 -11.43
C SER A 34 17.09 5.15 -10.50
N ILE A 35 16.23 4.63 -9.61
CA ILE A 35 15.48 5.42 -8.63
C ILE A 35 16.42 6.04 -7.58
N LEU A 36 17.27 5.23 -6.96
CA LEU A 36 18.22 5.66 -5.91
C LEU A 36 19.32 6.56 -6.46
N GLY A 37 19.77 6.29 -7.69
CA GLY A 37 20.73 7.09 -8.44
C GLY A 37 20.17 8.41 -8.98
N GLN A 38 18.84 8.58 -8.92
CA GLN A 38 18.12 9.75 -9.42
C GLN A 38 18.34 10.00 -10.91
N ASP A 39 18.30 8.92 -11.69
CA ASP A 39 18.23 9.00 -13.14
C ASP A 39 17.02 9.85 -13.59
N GLU A 40 16.99 10.26 -14.85
CA GLU A 40 15.80 10.92 -15.41
C GLU A 40 14.55 10.05 -15.24
N LEU A 41 13.41 10.69 -14.95
CA LEU A 41 12.15 9.98 -14.70
C LEU A 41 11.75 9.05 -15.86
N SER A 42 12.06 9.41 -17.11
CA SER A 42 11.87 8.55 -18.29
C SER A 42 12.59 7.20 -18.16
N LYS A 43 13.84 7.21 -17.69
CA LYS A 43 14.67 6.03 -17.49
C LYS A 43 14.24 5.23 -16.26
N GLN A 44 13.79 5.91 -15.20
CA GLN A 44 13.17 5.24 -14.05
C GLN A 44 11.92 4.47 -14.48
N VAL A 45 11.01 5.12 -15.22
CA VAL A 45 9.79 4.52 -15.75
C VAL A 45 10.11 3.33 -16.66
N GLU A 46 11.09 3.47 -17.57
CA GLU A 46 11.52 2.39 -18.45
C GLU A 46 11.96 1.14 -17.67
N HIS A 47 12.86 1.29 -16.69
CA HIS A 47 13.36 0.16 -15.92
C HIS A 47 12.28 -0.48 -15.04
N VAL A 48 11.38 0.33 -14.45
CA VAL A 48 10.22 -0.18 -13.70
C VAL A 48 9.27 -0.94 -14.62
N SER A 49 9.02 -0.44 -15.84
CA SER A 49 8.20 -1.14 -16.84
C SER A 49 8.79 -2.48 -17.23
N GLU A 50 10.10 -2.58 -17.47
CA GLU A 50 10.75 -3.87 -17.75
C GLU A 50 10.54 -4.87 -16.60
N CYS A 51 10.62 -4.40 -15.35
CA CYS A 51 10.40 -5.21 -14.16
C CYS A 51 8.96 -5.71 -14.06
N PHE A 52 7.97 -4.83 -14.18
CA PHE A 52 6.56 -5.21 -14.16
C PHE A 52 6.19 -6.13 -15.33
N GLU A 53 6.69 -5.87 -16.54
CA GLU A 53 6.48 -6.75 -17.69
C GLU A 53 7.01 -8.17 -17.42
N ALA A 54 8.18 -8.30 -16.79
CA ALA A 54 8.72 -9.60 -16.41
C ALA A 54 7.84 -10.33 -15.39
N PHE A 55 7.33 -9.65 -14.36
CA PHE A 55 6.40 -10.28 -13.39
C PHE A 55 5.10 -10.75 -14.04
N TRP A 56 4.49 -9.92 -14.88
CA TRP A 56 3.19 -10.25 -15.47
C TRP A 56 3.28 -11.29 -16.59
N ARG A 57 4.44 -11.42 -17.25
CA ARG A 57 4.70 -12.52 -18.18
C ARG A 57 4.71 -13.88 -17.48
N ASP A 58 5.25 -13.95 -16.27
CA ASP A 58 5.25 -15.16 -15.44
C ASP A 58 3.86 -15.60 -15.00
N TYR A 59 3.01 -14.62 -14.73
CA TYR A 59 1.59 -14.84 -14.51
C TYR A 59 0.82 -15.06 -15.82
N SER A 60 1.50 -15.11 -16.98
CA SER A 60 0.92 -15.28 -18.32
C SER A 60 -0.25 -14.32 -18.58
N ASN A 61 -0.05 -13.06 -18.17
CA ASN A 61 -1.02 -11.98 -18.26
C ASN A 61 -0.40 -10.73 -18.91
N ASP A 62 -0.09 -10.85 -20.21
CA ASP A 62 0.45 -9.76 -21.02
C ASP A 62 -0.49 -8.54 -21.11
N HIS A 63 -1.79 -8.77 -20.87
CA HIS A 63 -2.76 -7.68 -20.87
C HIS A 63 -2.58 -6.75 -19.66
N LEU A 64 -2.42 -7.29 -18.45
CA LEU A 64 -2.11 -6.49 -17.27
C LEU A 64 -0.78 -5.75 -17.43
N ALA A 65 0.24 -6.40 -18.01
CA ALA A 65 1.50 -5.75 -18.34
C ALA A 65 1.28 -4.53 -19.25
N THR A 66 0.39 -4.67 -20.24
CA THR A 66 0.02 -3.58 -21.16
C THR A 66 -0.69 -2.42 -20.46
N VAL A 67 -1.60 -2.71 -19.52
CA VAL A 67 -2.25 -1.68 -18.71
C VAL A 67 -1.21 -0.86 -17.94
N LEU A 68 -0.28 -1.54 -17.26
CA LEU A 68 0.78 -0.88 -16.49
C LEU A 68 1.76 -0.12 -17.37
N LYS A 69 2.09 -0.62 -18.56
CA LYS A 69 2.95 0.09 -19.53
C LYS A 69 2.32 1.38 -20.06
N ASN A 70 0.99 1.44 -20.13
CA ASN A 70 0.27 2.60 -20.63
C ASN A 70 -0.01 3.64 -19.54
N PHE A 71 -0.11 3.21 -18.28
CA PHE A 71 -0.31 4.09 -17.13
C PHE A 71 0.64 5.29 -17.08
N PRO A 72 2.00 5.14 -17.13
CA PRO A 72 2.90 6.29 -17.04
C PRO A 72 2.67 7.30 -18.17
N LYS A 73 2.27 6.86 -19.37
CA LYS A 73 1.99 7.76 -20.50
C LYS A 73 0.80 8.68 -20.22
N VAL A 74 -0.26 8.15 -19.60
CA VAL A 74 -1.45 8.91 -19.22
C VAL A 74 -1.14 9.81 -18.02
N GLU A 75 -0.41 9.27 -17.04
CA GLU A 75 0.10 9.99 -15.88
C GLU A 75 0.93 11.23 -16.28
N PHE A 76 1.83 11.13 -17.26
CA PHE A 76 2.58 12.29 -17.74
C PHE A 76 1.69 13.41 -18.28
N ALA A 77 0.57 13.07 -18.93
CA ALA A 77 -0.38 14.05 -19.42
C ALA A 77 -1.09 14.78 -18.25
N LEU A 78 -1.45 14.04 -17.18
CA LEU A 78 -2.00 14.62 -15.95
C LEU A 78 -1.00 15.57 -15.28
N TYR A 79 0.25 15.13 -15.16
CA TYR A 79 1.32 15.91 -14.55
C TYR A 79 1.49 17.29 -15.21
N GLY A 80 1.43 17.34 -16.55
CA GLY A 80 1.57 18.58 -17.30
C GLY A 80 0.41 19.56 -17.10
N LEU A 81 -0.80 19.08 -16.84
CA LEU A 81 -2.03 19.89 -16.86
C LEU A 81 -2.50 20.38 -15.48
N LEU A 82 -2.02 19.76 -14.38
CA LEU A 82 -2.47 20.05 -13.00
C LEU A 82 -1.60 21.06 -12.23
N ARG A 83 -0.43 21.43 -12.74
CA ARG A 83 0.60 22.18 -12.00
C ARG A 83 0.21 23.59 -11.52
N GLU A 84 -0.84 24.21 -12.07
CA GLU A 84 -1.11 25.64 -11.85
C GLU A 84 -2.13 25.97 -10.75
N GLY A 85 -2.69 25.02 -9.98
CA GLY A 85 -3.67 25.45 -8.96
C GLY A 85 -4.10 24.52 -7.82
N SER A 86 -3.82 23.22 -7.84
CA SER A 86 -4.47 22.27 -6.89
C SER A 86 -3.51 21.43 -6.04
N GLY A 87 -2.21 21.68 -6.09
CA GLY A 87 -1.21 20.77 -5.53
C GLY A 87 -0.59 19.90 -6.63
N ARG A 88 0.68 19.55 -6.45
CA ARG A 88 1.52 18.97 -7.50
C ARG A 88 1.22 17.47 -7.62
N TYR A 89 0.66 17.07 -8.75
CA TYR A 89 0.49 15.66 -9.13
C TYR A 89 1.85 14.92 -9.09
N ARG A 90 1.88 13.70 -8.55
CA ARG A 90 3.07 12.91 -8.20
C ARG A 90 3.34 11.79 -9.22
N ASP A 91 4.53 11.19 -9.19
CA ASP A 91 4.90 9.99 -9.96
C ASP A 91 4.28 8.74 -9.30
N HIS A 92 3.01 8.47 -9.56
CA HIS A 92 2.31 7.32 -8.96
C HIS A 92 2.84 6.00 -9.51
N TYR A 93 3.34 5.96 -10.75
CA TYR A 93 3.89 4.72 -11.31
C TYR A 93 5.14 4.24 -10.57
N ILE A 94 6.05 5.16 -10.26
CA ILE A 94 7.26 4.88 -9.48
C ILE A 94 6.89 4.61 -8.02
N HIS A 95 5.92 5.34 -7.48
CA HIS A 95 5.36 5.09 -6.15
C HIS A 95 4.83 3.67 -5.99
N MET A 96 4.08 3.17 -6.97
CA MET A 96 3.57 1.80 -6.97
C MET A 96 4.71 0.77 -6.88
N PHE A 97 5.79 0.98 -7.64
CA PHE A 97 6.99 0.14 -7.55
C PHE A 97 7.68 0.24 -6.20
N ASN A 98 7.83 1.44 -5.65
CA ASN A 98 8.44 1.62 -4.35
C ASN A 98 7.61 0.97 -3.23
N ASN A 99 6.28 1.09 -3.28
CA ASN A 99 5.34 0.39 -2.39
C ASN A 99 5.51 -1.13 -2.51
N PHE A 100 5.59 -1.65 -3.74
CA PHE A 100 5.85 -3.07 -4.01
C PHE A 100 7.13 -3.56 -3.30
N ILE A 101 8.26 -2.88 -3.51
CA ILE A 101 9.53 -3.27 -2.90
C ILE A 101 9.52 -3.11 -1.38
N PHE A 102 9.01 -1.99 -0.87
CA PHE A 102 9.05 -1.68 0.56
C PHE A 102 8.19 -2.65 1.37
N GLY A 103 6.94 -2.87 0.98
CA GLY A 103 6.12 -3.89 1.63
C GLY A 103 6.60 -5.31 1.35
N GLY A 104 7.26 -5.54 0.22
CA GLY A 104 7.94 -6.81 -0.07
C GLY A 104 9.02 -7.13 0.97
N GLN A 105 9.84 -6.17 1.38
CA GLN A 105 10.83 -6.36 2.44
C GLN A 105 10.19 -6.62 3.81
N LEU A 106 9.13 -5.88 4.15
CA LEU A 106 8.35 -6.11 5.39
C LEU A 106 7.85 -7.56 5.43
N LEU A 107 7.16 -7.99 4.37
CA LEU A 107 6.63 -9.34 4.26
C LEU A 107 7.75 -10.41 4.28
N SER A 108 8.87 -10.16 3.61
CA SER A 108 10.02 -11.08 3.59
C SER A 108 10.61 -11.29 4.99
N LYS A 109 10.73 -10.22 5.78
CA LYS A 109 11.21 -10.30 7.17
C LYS A 109 10.18 -10.97 8.09
N ILE A 110 8.89 -10.81 7.83
CA ILE A 110 7.84 -11.57 8.54
C ILE A 110 7.96 -13.07 8.21
N ILE A 111 8.06 -13.44 6.94
CA ILE A 111 8.22 -14.84 6.50
C ILE A 111 9.44 -15.47 7.16
N ALA A 112 10.59 -14.78 7.18
CA ALA A 112 11.82 -15.29 7.77
C ALA A 112 11.72 -15.57 9.28
N LYS A 113 10.73 -14.99 9.98
CA LYS A 113 10.53 -15.09 11.43
C LYS A 113 9.33 -15.94 11.85
N CYS A 114 8.46 -16.32 10.93
CA CYS A 114 7.29 -17.14 11.20
C CYS A 114 7.47 -18.57 10.69
N ASP A 115 6.96 -19.55 11.43
CA ASP A 115 6.60 -20.83 10.81
C ASP A 115 5.36 -20.65 9.92
N THR A 116 5.12 -21.61 9.01
CA THR A 116 4.01 -21.54 8.06
C THR A 116 2.65 -21.37 8.75
N PRO A 117 2.28 -22.14 9.81
CA PRO A 117 0.98 -21.94 10.48
C PRO A 117 0.81 -20.55 11.09
N THR A 118 1.86 -20.00 11.71
CA THR A 118 1.83 -18.64 12.26
C THR A 118 1.67 -17.62 11.14
N LEU A 119 2.40 -17.77 10.04
CA LEU A 119 2.31 -16.90 8.86
C LEU A 119 0.89 -16.91 8.27
N GLU A 120 0.32 -18.10 8.07
CA GLU A 120 -1.03 -18.28 7.54
C GLU A 120 -2.08 -17.60 8.40
N ASN A 121 -2.00 -17.73 9.73
CA ASN A 121 -2.92 -17.08 10.64
C ASN A 121 -2.73 -15.56 10.70
N LEU A 122 -1.47 -15.11 10.72
CA LEU A 122 -1.09 -13.71 10.86
C LEU A 122 -1.45 -12.88 9.64
N LEU A 123 -1.12 -13.37 8.45
CA LEU A 123 -1.33 -12.69 7.17
C LEU A 123 -2.59 -13.18 6.46
N LYS A 124 -3.27 -14.18 7.03
CA LYS A 124 -4.51 -14.76 6.52
C LYS A 124 -4.37 -15.32 5.12
N VAL A 125 -3.19 -15.78 4.72
CA VAL A 125 -2.95 -16.36 3.39
C VAL A 125 -2.66 -17.84 3.58
N GLN A 126 -3.54 -18.71 3.12
CA GLN A 126 -3.31 -20.16 3.11
C GLN A 126 -2.75 -20.62 1.76
N PRO A 127 -2.03 -21.75 1.70
CA PRO A 127 -1.61 -22.33 0.43
C PRO A 127 -2.82 -22.63 -0.45
N GLU A 128 -2.57 -22.69 -1.74
CA GLU A 128 -3.55 -23.13 -2.71
C GLU A 128 -3.92 -24.61 -2.47
N PRO A 129 -5.21 -24.98 -2.49
CA PRO A 129 -5.59 -26.37 -2.32
C PRO A 129 -5.13 -27.22 -3.50
N GLY A 130 -4.82 -28.49 -3.25
CA GLY A 130 -4.35 -29.42 -4.28
C GLY A 130 -5.37 -29.77 -5.37
N THR A 131 -6.59 -29.24 -5.30
CA THR A 131 -7.71 -29.47 -6.22
C THR A 131 -7.88 -28.38 -7.28
N ILE A 132 -6.95 -27.44 -7.41
CA ILE A 132 -6.98 -26.46 -8.50
C ILE A 132 -6.87 -27.19 -9.85
N PRO A 133 -7.54 -26.71 -10.92
CA PRO A 133 -7.51 -27.36 -12.23
C PRO A 133 -6.10 -27.79 -12.65
N ASN A 134 -5.99 -28.95 -13.31
CA ASN A 134 -4.74 -29.70 -13.58
C ASN A 134 -3.61 -28.89 -14.29
N LYS A 135 -3.89 -27.66 -14.73
CA LYS A 135 -2.96 -26.75 -15.41
C LYS A 135 -2.20 -25.80 -14.47
N PHE A 136 -2.56 -25.75 -13.19
CA PHE A 136 -1.92 -24.86 -12.21
C PHE A 136 -1.05 -25.66 -11.24
N THR A 137 0.14 -25.13 -10.95
CA THR A 137 0.96 -25.63 -9.85
C THR A 137 0.52 -24.92 -8.58
N PRO A 138 0.04 -25.63 -7.54
CA PRO A 138 -0.40 -25.00 -6.31
C PRO A 138 0.71 -24.13 -5.69
N TYR A 139 0.36 -22.90 -5.36
CA TYR A 139 1.23 -22.00 -4.63
C TYR A 139 1.28 -22.34 -3.14
N SER A 140 2.49 -22.29 -2.57
CA SER A 140 2.66 -22.19 -1.12
C SER A 140 2.09 -20.87 -0.60
N ALA A 141 1.88 -20.76 0.72
CA ALA A 141 1.39 -19.53 1.33
C ALA A 141 2.26 -18.31 0.96
N GLU A 142 3.58 -18.47 0.95
CA GLU A 142 4.56 -17.43 0.64
C GLU A 142 4.46 -16.98 -0.82
N LYS A 143 4.32 -17.92 -1.77
CA LYS A 143 4.17 -17.62 -3.20
C LYS A 143 2.83 -16.95 -3.50
N ARG A 144 1.76 -17.46 -2.89
CA ARG A 144 0.41 -16.90 -3.03
C ARG A 144 0.35 -15.49 -2.45
N MET A 145 0.97 -15.26 -1.30
CA MET A 145 1.08 -13.94 -0.70
C MET A 145 1.83 -12.95 -1.59
N PHE A 146 2.93 -13.38 -2.20
CA PHE A 146 3.66 -12.55 -3.17
C PHE A 146 2.80 -12.17 -4.37
N PHE A 147 2.02 -13.13 -4.90
CA PHE A 147 1.09 -12.86 -5.98
C PHE A 147 0.03 -11.83 -5.58
N ILE A 148 -0.63 -12.01 -4.42
CA ILE A 148 -1.61 -11.06 -3.91
C ILE A 148 -0.99 -9.68 -3.67
N TRP A 149 0.20 -9.61 -3.07
CA TRP A 149 0.91 -8.35 -2.86
C TRP A 149 1.25 -7.64 -4.17
N THR A 150 1.67 -8.40 -5.19
CA THR A 150 1.93 -7.90 -6.54
C THR A 150 0.67 -7.32 -7.17
N LEU A 151 -0.49 -7.98 -7.01
CA LEU A 151 -1.78 -7.46 -7.47
C LEU A 151 -2.14 -6.14 -6.76
N ILE A 152 -2.02 -6.10 -5.43
CA ILE A 152 -2.35 -4.94 -4.60
C ILE A 152 -1.50 -3.73 -5.00
N THR A 153 -0.18 -3.89 -4.97
CA THR A 153 0.76 -2.78 -5.16
C THR A 153 0.83 -2.29 -6.60
N ASN A 154 0.74 -3.18 -7.58
CA ASN A 154 0.75 -2.77 -8.99
C ASN A 154 -0.56 -2.15 -9.47
N PHE A 155 -1.65 -2.19 -8.68
CA PHE A 155 -2.94 -1.68 -9.15
C PHE A 155 -3.56 -0.61 -8.27
N HIS A 156 -3.15 -0.41 -7.01
CA HIS A 156 -3.84 0.50 -6.09
C HIS A 156 -4.08 1.92 -6.64
N ASP A 157 -3.11 2.46 -7.39
CA ASP A 157 -3.16 3.80 -7.98
C ASP A 157 -3.48 3.85 -9.48
N VAL A 158 -3.69 2.70 -10.14
CA VAL A 158 -3.80 2.62 -11.62
C VAL A 158 -4.96 3.45 -12.19
N ALA A 159 -5.96 3.76 -11.36
CA ALA A 159 -7.16 4.50 -11.75
C ALA A 159 -7.14 5.99 -11.35
N ILE A 160 -6.04 6.49 -10.76
CA ILE A 160 -5.87 7.92 -10.46
C ILE A 160 -6.15 8.83 -11.67
N PRO A 161 -5.71 8.48 -12.90
CA PRO A 161 -6.07 9.24 -14.09
C PRO A 161 -7.56 9.41 -14.32
N ILE A 162 -8.37 8.42 -13.95
CA ILE A 162 -9.82 8.45 -14.13
C ILE A 162 -10.44 9.35 -13.06
N GLN A 163 -9.98 9.24 -11.80
CA GLN A 163 -10.42 10.10 -10.71
C GLN A 163 -10.19 11.59 -11.03
N HIS A 164 -9.03 11.91 -11.63
CA HIS A 164 -8.65 13.29 -11.97
C HIS A 164 -8.99 13.72 -13.40
N PHE A 165 -9.84 12.95 -14.10
CA PHE A 165 -10.18 13.22 -15.49
C PHE A 165 -10.79 14.60 -15.69
N GLN A 166 -11.63 15.04 -14.74
CA GLN A 166 -12.26 16.36 -14.78
C GLN A 166 -11.23 17.49 -14.73
N GLU A 167 -10.17 17.34 -13.94
CA GLU A 167 -9.10 18.31 -13.81
C GLU A 167 -8.19 18.34 -15.05
N ILE A 168 -8.01 17.21 -15.76
CA ILE A 168 -7.38 17.18 -17.09
C ILE A 168 -8.15 18.11 -18.04
N ILE A 169 -9.47 17.95 -18.11
CA ILE A 169 -10.29 18.74 -19.03
C ILE A 169 -10.28 20.21 -18.64
N ASN A 170 -10.25 20.53 -17.34
CA ASN A 170 -10.08 21.89 -16.85
C ASN A 170 -8.73 22.49 -17.31
N GLY A 171 -7.64 21.72 -17.21
CA GLY A 171 -6.32 22.13 -17.70
C GLY A 171 -6.29 22.39 -19.21
N LEU A 172 -6.85 21.46 -20.00
CA LEU A 172 -6.97 21.62 -21.46
C LEU A 172 -7.81 22.85 -21.83
N ASN A 173 -8.93 23.07 -21.14
CA ASN A 173 -9.78 24.24 -21.38
C ASN A 173 -9.07 25.57 -21.06
N LYS A 174 -8.20 25.61 -20.05
CA LYS A 174 -7.35 26.80 -19.80
C LYS A 174 -6.44 27.08 -20.99
N TYR A 175 -5.78 26.05 -21.52
CA TYR A 175 -4.89 26.19 -22.68
C TYR A 175 -5.66 26.60 -23.95
N LEU A 176 -6.76 25.89 -24.26
CA LEU A 176 -7.57 26.13 -25.46
C LEU A 176 -8.21 27.53 -25.49
N LYS A 177 -8.47 28.11 -24.32
CA LYS A 177 -8.98 29.49 -24.20
C LYS A 177 -8.07 30.51 -24.90
N HIS A 178 -6.74 30.28 -24.94
CA HIS A 178 -5.80 31.16 -25.64
C HIS A 178 -6.03 31.18 -27.16
N PHE A 179 -6.66 30.14 -27.70
CA PHE A 179 -6.95 29.97 -29.12
C PHE A 179 -8.43 30.23 -29.46
N GLY A 180 -9.24 30.64 -28.48
CA GLY A 180 -10.69 30.82 -28.66
C GLY A 180 -11.49 29.51 -28.71
N PHE A 181 -10.90 28.39 -28.30
CA PHE A 181 -11.58 27.09 -28.23
C PHE A 181 -11.93 26.71 -26.79
N LYS A 182 -12.94 25.86 -26.63
CA LYS A 182 -13.33 25.22 -25.37
C LYS A 182 -13.93 23.84 -25.66
N ILE A 183 -13.59 22.85 -24.84
CA ILE A 183 -14.23 21.54 -24.81
C ILE A 183 -15.55 21.69 -24.05
N THR A 184 -16.67 21.39 -24.70
CA THR A 184 -18.00 21.23 -24.08
C THR A 184 -18.45 19.77 -24.19
N ASP A 185 -19.38 19.36 -23.32
CA ASP A 185 -20.13 18.09 -23.44
C ASP A 185 -19.29 16.79 -23.42
N TYR A 186 -18.12 16.79 -22.80
CA TYR A 186 -17.39 15.56 -22.53
C TYR A 186 -18.06 14.81 -21.37
N ASN A 187 -18.26 13.51 -21.52
CA ASN A 187 -18.81 12.65 -20.49
C ASN A 187 -18.02 11.34 -20.47
N LEU A 188 -17.43 11.00 -19.32
CA LEU A 188 -16.91 9.67 -19.09
C LEU A 188 -18.11 8.74 -18.90
N LYS A 189 -18.43 7.94 -19.91
CA LYS A 189 -19.50 6.94 -19.81
C LYS A 189 -18.91 5.66 -19.25
N LYS A 190 -19.47 5.21 -18.13
CA LYS A 190 -19.24 3.85 -17.62
C LYS A 190 -19.86 2.88 -18.61
N ASP A 191 -19.15 1.79 -18.90
CA ASP A 191 -19.66 0.73 -19.77
C ASP A 191 -20.79 0.00 -19.03
N THR A 192 -22.03 0.14 -19.51
CA THR A 192 -23.22 -0.44 -18.87
C THR A 192 -23.19 -1.96 -18.84
N SER A 193 -22.42 -2.60 -19.74
CA SER A 193 -22.23 -4.06 -19.71
C SER A 193 -21.49 -4.54 -18.46
N LEU A 194 -20.78 -3.64 -17.76
CA LEU A 194 -20.09 -3.93 -16.50
C LEU A 194 -21.00 -3.82 -15.27
N GLU A 195 -22.15 -3.16 -15.34
CA GLU A 195 -22.92 -2.80 -14.13
C GLU A 195 -23.44 -4.03 -13.35
N LEU A 196 -23.96 -5.03 -14.05
CA LEU A 196 -24.43 -6.28 -13.41
C LEU A 196 -23.28 -7.03 -12.74
N ASN A 197 -22.12 -7.04 -13.40
CA ASN A 197 -20.92 -7.67 -12.93
C ASN A 197 -20.34 -6.94 -11.70
N ILE A 198 -20.32 -5.60 -11.71
CA ILE A 198 -19.88 -4.76 -10.59
C ILE A 198 -20.68 -5.04 -9.33
N GLN A 199 -22.01 -5.16 -9.43
CA GLN A 199 -22.84 -5.47 -8.25
C GLN A 199 -22.49 -6.84 -7.66
N LYS A 200 -22.21 -7.84 -8.50
CA LYS A 200 -21.75 -9.17 -8.05
C LYS A 200 -20.39 -9.05 -7.35
N TYR A 201 -19.46 -8.29 -7.91
CA TYR A 201 -18.14 -8.09 -7.31
C TYR A 201 -18.21 -7.38 -5.97
N PHE A 202 -18.97 -6.29 -5.87
CA PHE A 202 -19.15 -5.57 -4.62
C PHE A 202 -19.80 -6.44 -3.55
N LYS A 203 -20.76 -7.31 -3.90
CA LYS A 203 -21.31 -8.29 -2.96
C LYS A 203 -20.24 -9.27 -2.46
N ASN A 204 -19.37 -9.77 -3.34
CA ASN A 204 -18.29 -10.68 -2.96
C ASN A 204 -17.29 -10.00 -2.03
N ILE A 205 -16.77 -8.82 -2.43
CA ILE A 205 -15.82 -8.04 -1.64
C ILE A 205 -16.42 -7.69 -0.27
N ALA A 206 -17.70 -7.29 -0.22
CA ALA A 206 -18.37 -6.96 1.03
C ALA A 206 -18.62 -8.17 1.95
N ARG A 207 -18.78 -9.38 1.41
CA ARG A 207 -18.81 -10.62 2.22
C ARG A 207 -17.45 -10.95 2.83
N ILE A 208 -16.37 -10.81 2.05
CA ILE A 208 -15.00 -10.99 2.53
C ILE A 208 -14.70 -9.96 3.63
N PHE A 209 -15.13 -8.71 3.44
CA PHE A 209 -15.04 -7.66 4.46
C PHE A 209 -15.75 -8.04 5.76
N SER A 210 -17.01 -8.50 5.69
CA SER A 210 -17.77 -8.91 6.89
C SER A 210 -17.05 -9.94 7.75
N ASN A 211 -16.36 -10.88 7.10
CA ASN A 211 -15.69 -11.97 7.79
C ASN A 211 -14.24 -11.64 8.18
N GLY A 212 -13.73 -10.47 7.79
CA GLY A 212 -12.35 -10.07 8.04
C GLY A 212 -11.35 -11.04 7.42
N VAL A 213 -11.55 -11.46 6.16
CA VAL A 213 -10.58 -12.32 5.42
C VAL A 213 -10.25 -13.64 6.15
N LYS A 214 -11.18 -14.22 6.91
CA LYS A 214 -10.95 -15.49 7.62
C LYS A 214 -10.81 -16.66 6.63
N PRO A 215 -9.64 -17.33 6.56
CA PRO A 215 -9.47 -18.49 5.70
C PRO A 215 -10.07 -19.76 6.34
N LYS A 216 -10.58 -20.66 5.52
CA LYS A 216 -11.21 -21.95 5.83
C LYS A 216 -10.90 -22.90 4.68
N ASP A 217 -10.10 -23.95 4.91
CA ASP A 217 -9.76 -24.96 3.90
C ASP A 217 -9.18 -24.37 2.58
N GLY A 218 -8.36 -23.33 2.66
CA GLY A 218 -7.75 -22.67 1.49
C GLY A 218 -8.63 -21.60 0.81
N ILE A 219 -9.87 -21.41 1.30
CA ILE A 219 -10.84 -20.42 0.84
C ILE A 219 -11.28 -19.48 1.97
N TYR A 220 -11.50 -18.19 1.70
CA TYR A 220 -12.10 -17.27 2.65
C TYR A 220 -13.57 -17.59 2.83
N GLU A 221 -14.00 -17.51 4.08
CA GLU A 221 -15.40 -17.68 4.43
C GLU A 221 -16.26 -16.64 3.71
N GLN A 222 -17.19 -17.11 2.88
CA GLN A 222 -18.16 -16.27 2.17
C GLN A 222 -19.59 -16.41 2.69
N ASP A 223 -19.80 -17.33 3.64
CA ASP A 223 -21.10 -17.64 4.25
C ASP A 223 -21.60 -16.50 5.15
N GLY A 224 -20.79 -15.45 5.31
CA GLY A 224 -21.12 -14.27 6.08
C GLY A 224 -22.25 -13.46 5.45
N GLN A 225 -23.03 -12.79 6.31
CA GLN A 225 -23.99 -11.79 5.83
C GLN A 225 -23.26 -10.66 5.11
N LEU A 226 -23.79 -10.26 3.96
CA LEU A 226 -23.33 -9.08 3.23
C LEU A 226 -23.35 -7.88 4.19
N ASN A 227 -22.22 -7.19 4.40
CA ASN A 227 -22.23 -5.93 5.12
C ASN A 227 -22.89 -4.85 4.25
N PRO A 228 -24.12 -4.39 4.55
CA PRO A 228 -24.85 -3.49 3.68
C PRO A 228 -24.22 -2.09 3.65
N TYR A 229 -23.58 -1.67 4.74
CA TYR A 229 -22.92 -0.38 4.83
C TYR A 229 -21.65 -0.34 3.97
N PHE A 230 -20.81 -1.38 4.03
CA PHE A 230 -19.63 -1.50 3.19
C PHE A 230 -19.99 -1.63 1.70
N TYR A 231 -21.00 -2.44 1.36
CA TYR A 231 -21.52 -2.52 -0.01
C TYR A 231 -21.97 -1.16 -0.53
N LYS A 232 -22.73 -0.40 0.28
CA LYS A 232 -23.16 0.96 -0.09
C LYS A 232 -21.98 1.90 -0.28
N ALA A 233 -20.95 1.82 0.57
CA ALA A 233 -19.74 2.62 0.44
C ALA A 233 -19.01 2.36 -0.88
N LEU A 234 -18.86 1.09 -1.29
CA LEU A 234 -18.30 0.73 -2.60
C LEU A 234 -19.10 1.36 -3.75
N CYS A 235 -20.43 1.26 -3.72
CA CYS A 235 -21.30 1.90 -4.72
C CYS A 235 -21.12 3.42 -4.78
N GLU A 236 -21.12 4.09 -3.62
CA GLU A 236 -20.96 5.55 -3.56
C GLU A 236 -19.57 6.00 -4.04
N ALA A 237 -18.52 5.27 -3.67
CA ALA A 237 -17.16 5.53 -4.10
C ALA A 237 -16.98 5.32 -5.61
N TYR A 238 -17.61 4.28 -6.18
CA TYR A 238 -17.66 4.07 -7.62
C TYR A 238 -18.37 5.22 -8.35
N GLU A 239 -19.46 5.76 -7.82
CA GLU A 239 -20.12 6.94 -8.40
C GLU A 239 -19.26 8.21 -8.32
N LYS A 240 -18.42 8.32 -7.29
CA LYS A 240 -17.47 9.43 -7.14
C LYS A 240 -16.16 9.22 -7.90
N SER A 241 -16.03 8.14 -8.67
CA SER A 241 -14.80 7.78 -9.38
C SER A 241 -13.58 7.66 -8.45
N ASP A 242 -13.80 7.13 -7.25
CA ASP A 242 -12.74 6.83 -6.29
C ASP A 242 -11.71 5.87 -6.91
N HIS A 243 -10.43 6.27 -6.95
CA HIS A 243 -9.42 5.49 -7.67
C HIS A 243 -9.19 4.11 -7.05
N GLY A 244 -9.28 3.94 -5.72
CA GLY A 244 -9.17 2.63 -5.10
C GLY A 244 -10.29 1.70 -5.57
N VAL A 245 -11.55 2.16 -5.55
CA VAL A 245 -12.67 1.35 -6.04
C VAL A 245 -12.59 1.10 -7.55
N LEU A 246 -12.24 2.09 -8.36
CA LEU A 246 -12.06 1.90 -9.81
C LEU A 246 -10.91 0.94 -10.13
N ALA A 247 -9.79 1.03 -9.41
CA ALA A 247 -8.66 0.12 -9.53
C ALA A 247 -9.05 -1.32 -9.18
N SER A 248 -9.80 -1.51 -8.09
CA SER A 248 -10.32 -2.81 -7.67
C SER A 248 -11.20 -3.48 -8.74
N ILE A 249 -12.07 -2.70 -9.40
CA ILE A 249 -12.92 -3.18 -10.51
C ILE A 249 -12.07 -3.50 -11.73
N SER A 250 -11.12 -2.61 -12.05
CA SER A 250 -10.19 -2.80 -13.18
C SER A 250 -9.41 -4.09 -13.03
N LEU A 251 -8.88 -4.36 -11.84
CA LEU A 251 -8.16 -5.60 -11.54
C LEU A 251 -9.04 -6.82 -11.80
N PHE A 252 -10.26 -6.81 -11.25
CA PHE A 252 -11.20 -7.91 -11.43
C PHE A 252 -11.53 -8.15 -12.90
N LYS A 253 -11.95 -7.10 -13.62
CA LYS A 253 -12.33 -7.17 -15.03
C LYS A 253 -11.17 -7.68 -15.90
N ASN A 254 -9.98 -7.12 -15.75
CA ASN A 254 -8.85 -7.47 -16.60
C ASN A 254 -8.40 -8.92 -16.36
N ILE A 255 -8.47 -9.40 -15.12
CA ILE A 255 -8.13 -10.79 -14.82
C ILE A 255 -9.20 -11.73 -15.37
N GLU A 256 -10.48 -11.44 -15.12
CA GLU A 256 -11.57 -12.22 -15.70
C GLU A 256 -11.46 -12.31 -17.24
N ASP A 257 -11.29 -11.17 -17.92
CA ASP A 257 -11.11 -11.11 -19.38
C ASP A 257 -9.88 -11.91 -19.84
N THR A 258 -8.78 -11.90 -19.08
CA THR A 258 -7.56 -12.64 -19.44
C THR A 258 -7.78 -14.13 -19.37
N PHE A 259 -8.41 -14.60 -18.30
CA PHE A 259 -8.64 -16.02 -18.06
C PHE A 259 -9.70 -16.60 -19.00
N PHE A 260 -10.74 -15.83 -19.34
CA PHE A 260 -11.77 -16.33 -20.25
C PHE A 260 -11.40 -16.25 -21.73
N HIS A 261 -10.58 -15.27 -22.14
CA HIS A 261 -10.49 -14.93 -23.57
C HIS A 261 -9.07 -14.82 -24.13
N ARG A 262 -8.03 -14.67 -23.31
CA ARG A 262 -6.74 -14.14 -23.84
C ARG A 262 -5.50 -14.95 -23.51
N SER A 263 -5.51 -15.81 -22.50
CA SER A 263 -4.33 -16.61 -22.15
C SER A 263 -4.43 -18.04 -22.66
N ASP A 264 -3.47 -18.44 -23.51
CA ASP A 264 -3.34 -19.83 -23.96
C ASP A 264 -3.06 -20.79 -22.79
N ARG A 265 -2.38 -20.30 -21.74
CA ARG A 265 -2.10 -21.05 -20.51
C ARG A 265 -3.37 -21.31 -19.69
N TYR A 266 -4.31 -20.37 -19.71
CA TYR A 266 -5.50 -20.40 -18.86
C TYR A 266 -6.81 -20.59 -19.62
N LYS A 267 -6.78 -21.21 -20.81
CA LYS A 267 -8.01 -21.71 -21.44
C LYS A 267 -8.63 -22.78 -20.54
N LEU A 268 -9.47 -22.34 -19.62
CA LEU A 268 -10.22 -23.16 -18.68
C LEU A 268 -11.35 -23.87 -19.43
N ASP A 269 -11.54 -25.14 -19.14
CA ASP A 269 -12.81 -25.79 -19.45
C ASP A 269 -13.91 -25.10 -18.60
N LEU A 270 -15.12 -24.96 -19.14
CA LEU A 270 -16.27 -24.46 -18.37
C LEU A 270 -16.51 -25.29 -17.09
N ASN A 271 -16.15 -26.57 -17.11
CA ASN A 271 -16.22 -27.44 -15.94
C ASN A 271 -15.18 -27.10 -14.85
N GLU A 272 -14.08 -26.44 -15.22
CA GLU A 272 -13.03 -25.98 -14.30
C GLU A 272 -13.34 -24.58 -13.73
N PHE A 273 -14.33 -23.89 -14.30
CA PHE A 273 -14.68 -22.53 -13.91
C PHE A 273 -15.10 -22.39 -12.44
N PRO A 274 -15.91 -23.29 -11.84
CA PRO A 274 -16.26 -23.18 -10.42
C PRO A 274 -15.02 -23.17 -9.52
N SER A 275 -14.07 -24.08 -9.73
CA SER A 275 -12.83 -24.12 -8.96
C SER A 275 -11.98 -22.87 -9.18
N TYR A 276 -11.84 -22.40 -10.42
CA TYR A 276 -11.13 -21.15 -10.70
C TYR A 276 -11.79 -19.94 -10.02
N TYR A 277 -13.12 -19.85 -10.11
CA TYR A 277 -13.88 -18.79 -9.47
C TYR A 277 -13.72 -18.81 -7.95
N ASP A 278 -13.81 -20.00 -7.35
CA ASP A 278 -13.74 -20.18 -5.90
C ASP A 278 -12.33 -20.01 -5.34
N PHE A 279 -11.29 -20.44 -6.05
CA PHE A 279 -9.90 -20.44 -5.53
C PHE A 279 -9.06 -19.26 -5.99
N ILE A 280 -9.31 -18.68 -7.18
CA ILE A 280 -8.49 -17.58 -7.73
C ILE A 280 -9.26 -16.27 -7.71
N LEU A 281 -10.39 -16.17 -8.42
CA LEU A 281 -11.14 -14.91 -8.52
C LEU A 281 -11.62 -14.44 -7.16
N THR A 282 -12.17 -15.35 -6.38
CA THR A 282 -12.75 -15.02 -5.09
C THR A 282 -11.69 -14.82 -4.01
N GLN A 283 -10.61 -15.60 -4.05
CA GLN A 283 -9.64 -15.57 -2.95
C GLN A 283 -8.54 -14.57 -3.19
N ASP A 284 -7.93 -14.58 -4.37
CA ASP A 284 -6.74 -13.76 -4.58
C ASP A 284 -7.15 -12.41 -5.15
N ILE A 285 -8.05 -12.44 -6.14
CA ILE A 285 -8.42 -11.23 -6.88
C ILE A 285 -9.40 -10.38 -6.08
N ALA A 286 -10.48 -10.95 -5.54
CA ALA A 286 -11.44 -10.20 -4.75
C ALA A 286 -10.85 -9.72 -3.41
N ARG A 287 -9.88 -10.45 -2.85
CA ARG A 287 -9.11 -9.98 -1.70
C ARG A 287 -8.19 -8.82 -2.06
N ALA A 288 -7.38 -8.94 -3.12
CA ALA A 288 -6.55 -7.84 -3.58
C ALA A 288 -7.40 -6.60 -3.90
N ALA A 289 -8.55 -6.80 -4.53
CA ALA A 289 -9.55 -5.77 -4.80
C ALA A 289 -10.13 -5.16 -3.50
N LEU A 290 -10.38 -5.96 -2.46
CA LEU A 290 -10.77 -5.46 -1.14
C LEU A 290 -9.67 -4.59 -0.52
N ASP A 291 -8.44 -5.09 -0.52
CA ASP A 291 -7.29 -4.39 0.06
C ASP A 291 -7.04 -3.05 -0.67
N ILE A 292 -7.16 -3.05 -2.00
CA ILE A 292 -7.14 -1.84 -2.84
C ILE A 292 -8.36 -0.93 -2.58
N ALA A 293 -9.57 -1.44 -2.37
CA ALA A 293 -10.70 -0.55 -2.07
C ALA A 293 -10.52 0.14 -0.71
N LEU A 294 -10.04 -0.60 0.29
CA LEU A 294 -9.84 -0.11 1.65
C LEU A 294 -8.77 0.98 1.74
N HIS A 295 -7.68 0.89 0.95
CA HIS A 295 -6.56 1.83 1.11
C HIS A 295 -6.94 3.29 0.82
N ASN A 296 -7.92 3.52 -0.05
CA ASN A 296 -8.33 4.87 -0.41
C ASN A 296 -9.52 5.40 0.39
N PHE A 297 -10.24 4.55 1.12
CA PHE A 297 -11.29 5.01 2.01
C PHE A 297 -10.74 5.92 3.12
N LYS A 298 -11.52 6.93 3.49
CA LYS A 298 -11.14 7.95 4.48
C LYS A 298 -12.11 7.92 5.65
N LYS A 299 -11.63 7.97 6.90
CA LYS A 299 -12.49 8.01 8.11
C LYS A 299 -13.48 9.16 8.12
N LYS A 300 -13.21 10.27 7.42
CA LYS A 300 -14.17 11.39 7.30
C LYS A 300 -15.47 10.95 6.62
N ASP A 301 -15.34 10.15 5.57
CA ASP A 301 -16.47 9.74 4.72
C ASP A 301 -17.04 8.40 5.17
N TYR A 302 -16.19 7.54 5.76
CA TYR A 302 -16.51 6.15 6.09
C TYR A 302 -16.05 5.73 7.49
N GLY A 303 -16.33 6.57 8.50
CA GLY A 303 -15.78 6.40 9.85
C GLY A 303 -15.97 5.03 10.52
N GLN A 304 -17.01 4.27 10.14
CA GLN A 304 -17.28 2.94 10.70
C GLN A 304 -16.26 1.87 10.27
N PHE A 305 -15.48 2.11 9.22
CA PHE A 305 -14.41 1.19 8.81
C PHE A 305 -13.12 1.38 9.62
N PHE A 306 -13.00 2.47 10.39
CA PHE A 306 -11.74 2.88 10.98
C PHE A 306 -11.76 2.86 12.52
N PRO A 307 -10.64 2.48 13.17
CA PRO A 307 -9.43 1.95 12.55
C PRO A 307 -9.65 0.51 12.05
N PHE A 308 -9.30 0.22 10.79
CA PHE A 308 -9.34 -1.17 10.33
C PHE A 308 -8.10 -1.89 10.91
N GLN A 309 -8.31 -3.06 11.48
CA GLN A 309 -7.29 -3.73 12.27
C GLN A 309 -6.38 -4.60 11.39
N PHE A 310 -5.07 -4.62 11.69
CA PHE A 310 -4.13 -5.56 11.05
C PHE A 310 -4.61 -7.01 11.16
N THR A 311 -5.14 -7.38 12.33
CA THR A 311 -5.71 -8.70 12.60
C THR A 311 -6.93 -9.02 11.75
N MET A 312 -7.55 -8.06 11.06
CA MET A 312 -8.67 -8.27 10.14
C MET A 312 -8.20 -8.23 8.69
N PHE A 313 -7.45 -7.20 8.32
CA PHE A 313 -7.06 -6.91 6.93
C PHE A 313 -5.53 -6.64 6.85
N PRO A 314 -4.69 -7.67 7.03
CA PRO A 314 -3.25 -7.47 7.19
C PRO A 314 -2.59 -6.84 5.96
N LEU A 315 -2.99 -7.24 4.75
CA LEU A 315 -2.39 -6.70 3.52
C LEU A 315 -2.91 -5.29 3.18
N ALA A 316 -4.19 -4.99 3.38
CA ALA A 316 -4.69 -3.60 3.33
C ALA A 316 -3.93 -2.70 4.31
N PHE A 317 -3.67 -3.20 5.53
CA PHE A 317 -2.97 -2.44 6.56
C PHE A 317 -1.54 -2.16 6.15
N LEU A 318 -0.83 -3.17 5.62
CA LEU A 318 0.51 -3.00 5.10
C LEU A 318 0.53 -2.06 3.89
N LEU A 319 -0.45 -2.15 2.98
CA LEU A 319 -0.56 -1.21 1.86
C LEU A 319 -0.68 0.22 2.37
N VAL A 320 -1.64 0.51 3.27
CA VAL A 320 -1.82 1.86 3.83
C VAL A 320 -0.58 2.32 4.59
N LEU A 321 0.06 1.44 5.37
CA LEU A 321 1.30 1.78 6.08
C LEU A 321 2.41 2.17 5.10
N CYS A 322 2.64 1.36 4.06
CA CYS A 322 3.67 1.62 3.06
C CYS A 322 3.36 2.92 2.29
N ASP A 323 2.10 3.08 1.87
CA ASP A 323 1.60 4.24 1.15
C ASP A 323 1.84 5.53 1.96
N GLU A 324 1.41 5.56 3.22
CA GLU A 324 1.54 6.74 4.08
C GLU A 324 3.01 7.07 4.40
N ILE A 325 3.88 6.07 4.59
CA ILE A 325 5.33 6.31 4.79
C ILE A 325 5.97 6.89 3.54
N GLN A 326 5.66 6.31 2.37
CA GLN A 326 6.12 6.80 1.07
C GLN A 326 5.63 8.24 0.83
N GLU A 327 4.36 8.50 1.10
CA GLU A 327 3.73 9.82 0.89
C GLU A 327 4.27 10.87 1.86
N PHE A 328 4.52 10.52 3.12
CA PHE A 328 5.21 11.38 4.09
C PHE A 328 6.60 11.79 3.60
N MET A 329 7.35 10.83 3.05
CA MET A 329 8.67 11.07 2.48
C MET A 329 8.61 11.85 1.15
N ARG A 330 7.44 12.29 0.69
CA ARG A 330 7.23 13.05 -0.55
C ARG A 330 6.45 14.34 -0.25
N PRO A 331 7.04 15.35 0.40
CA PRO A 331 6.28 16.53 0.80
C PRO A 331 5.76 17.32 -0.41
N GLU A 332 4.46 17.64 -0.36
CA GLU A 332 3.79 18.52 -1.30
C GLU A 332 4.41 19.93 -1.30
N GLY A 333 4.53 20.55 -2.48
CA GLY A 333 4.83 21.98 -2.59
C GLY A 333 6.30 22.37 -2.42
N LEU A 334 7.17 21.50 -1.89
CA LEU A 334 8.62 21.69 -1.97
C LEU A 334 9.10 21.27 -3.35
N SER A 335 9.96 22.09 -3.97
CA SER A 335 10.53 21.71 -5.27
C SER A 335 11.18 20.32 -5.12
N TYR A 336 11.15 19.55 -6.21
CA TYR A 336 11.64 18.16 -6.32
C TYR A 336 13.05 17.91 -5.73
N GLN A 337 13.76 18.94 -5.27
CA GLN A 337 15.17 18.93 -4.92
C GLN A 337 15.46 18.97 -3.42
N THR A 338 14.57 19.45 -2.56
CA THR A 338 15.05 20.04 -1.30
C THR A 338 14.84 19.23 -0.02
N ILE A 339 13.81 18.38 0.12
CA ILE A 339 13.54 17.79 1.46
C ILE A 339 13.62 16.27 1.55
N THR A 340 13.16 15.47 0.58
CA THR A 340 13.28 14.00 0.71
C THR A 340 13.15 13.35 -0.67
N LYS A 341 14.16 13.52 -1.52
CA LYS A 341 14.36 12.48 -2.54
C LYS A 341 14.77 11.21 -1.78
N PHE A 342 14.30 10.03 -2.18
CA PHE A 342 14.80 8.73 -1.71
C PHE A 342 16.31 8.58 -1.99
N LYS A 343 17.15 9.35 -1.30
CA LYS A 343 18.61 9.21 -1.31
C LYS A 343 19.03 8.04 -0.42
N THR A 344 18.15 7.66 0.48
CA THR A 344 18.30 6.61 1.48
C THR A 344 16.98 5.85 1.54
N TRP A 345 17.05 4.57 1.25
CA TRP A 345 15.93 3.66 1.46
C TRP A 345 15.74 3.42 2.96
N PRO A 346 14.50 3.40 3.51
CA PRO A 346 14.31 3.14 4.93
C PRO A 346 14.78 1.73 5.30
N SER A 347 15.50 1.61 6.41
CA SER A 347 15.84 0.30 6.98
C SER A 347 14.66 -0.22 7.77
N VAL A 348 14.26 -1.45 7.49
CA VAL A 348 13.10 -2.09 8.11
C VAL A 348 13.58 -3.20 9.04
N TYR A 349 13.09 -3.20 10.26
CA TYR A 349 13.28 -4.27 11.23
C TYR A 349 11.91 -4.81 11.61
N VAL A 350 11.78 -6.13 11.60
CA VAL A 350 10.57 -6.82 12.02
C VAL A 350 10.97 -7.74 13.16
N ASP A 351 10.18 -7.74 14.22
CA ASP A 351 10.24 -8.75 15.26
C ASP A 351 8.88 -9.38 15.53
N ILE A 352 8.89 -10.63 15.98
CA ILE A 352 7.65 -11.39 16.19
C ILE A 352 7.67 -11.93 17.61
N ILE A 353 6.79 -11.39 18.44
CA ILE A 353 6.67 -11.75 19.86
C ILE A 353 5.29 -12.38 20.04
N ASN A 354 5.25 -13.71 20.11
CA ASN A 354 4.03 -14.52 20.05
C ASN A 354 3.31 -14.32 18.70
N THR A 355 2.14 -13.68 18.70
CA THR A 355 1.35 -13.32 17.51
C THR A 355 1.39 -11.83 17.20
N LYS A 356 2.29 -11.06 17.86
CA LYS A 356 2.45 -9.61 17.69
C LYS A 356 3.61 -9.31 16.76
N ILE A 357 3.40 -8.43 15.77
CA ILE A 357 4.45 -7.96 14.85
C ILE A 357 5.00 -6.62 15.32
N ASP A 358 6.19 -6.62 15.90
CA ASP A 358 6.89 -5.36 16.11
C ASP A 358 7.55 -4.91 14.79
N VAL A 359 7.27 -3.69 14.33
CA VAL A 359 7.91 -3.12 13.15
C VAL A 359 8.70 -1.89 13.58
N SER A 360 9.91 -1.74 13.09
CA SER A 360 10.72 -0.55 13.29
C SER A 360 11.27 -0.10 11.95
N ILE A 361 11.13 1.19 11.64
CA ILE A 361 11.42 1.76 10.32
C ILE A 361 12.41 2.89 10.53
N GLU A 362 13.69 2.60 10.35
CA GLU A 362 14.73 3.60 10.47
C GLU A 362 14.84 4.40 9.17
N ILE A 363 14.63 5.72 9.27
CA ILE A 363 14.70 6.63 8.13
C ILE A 363 15.97 7.46 8.26
N ASN A 364 16.99 7.11 7.50
CA ASN A 364 18.24 7.87 7.52
C ASN A 364 18.06 9.22 6.81
N ILE A 365 17.78 10.26 7.58
CA ILE A 365 17.76 11.65 7.10
C ILE A 365 19.20 12.16 7.12
N LYS A 366 19.85 12.25 5.94
CA LYS A 366 21.22 12.77 5.84
C LYS A 366 21.30 14.19 6.43
N ASN A 367 22.03 14.29 7.54
CA ASN A 367 21.94 15.38 8.51
C ASN A 367 22.66 16.68 8.11
N ASN A 368 23.29 16.73 6.93
CA ASN A 368 24.23 17.80 6.62
C ASN A 368 23.58 19.19 6.39
N SER A 369 22.23 19.29 6.42
CA SER A 369 21.53 20.55 6.14
C SER A 369 20.31 20.82 7.02
N LEU A 370 19.91 19.91 7.92
CA LEU A 370 18.76 20.14 8.79
C LEU A 370 19.22 20.46 10.20
N THR A 371 18.75 21.58 10.71
CA THR A 371 18.86 21.95 12.12
C THR A 371 17.99 21.03 12.96
N GLU A 372 18.32 20.90 14.24
CA GLU A 372 17.50 20.17 15.22
C GLU A 372 16.04 20.66 15.26
N GLN A 373 15.80 21.95 14.98
CA GLN A 373 14.44 22.50 14.90
C GLN A 373 13.68 22.00 13.67
N GLU A 374 14.34 21.87 12.53
CA GLU A 374 13.73 21.32 11.32
C GLU A 374 13.39 19.83 11.49
N ILE A 375 14.25 19.07 12.19
CA ILE A 375 13.97 17.68 12.56
C ILE A 375 12.71 17.60 13.43
N ILE A 376 12.59 18.44 14.47
CA ILE A 376 11.41 18.47 15.34
C ILE A 376 10.16 18.85 14.53
N ILE A 377 10.26 19.79 13.58
CA ILE A 377 9.15 20.16 12.70
C ILE A 377 8.74 18.97 11.84
N VAL A 378 9.68 18.25 11.23
CA VAL A 378 9.42 17.06 10.42
C VAL A 378 8.75 15.95 11.25
N LEU A 379 9.24 15.70 12.47
CA LEU A 379 8.63 14.72 13.37
C LEU A 379 7.22 15.13 13.82
N LYS A 380 6.99 16.41 14.13
CA LYS A 380 5.66 16.91 14.43
C LYS A 380 4.73 16.80 13.24
N GLN A 381 5.23 17.12 12.05
CA GLN A 381 4.48 16.93 10.82
C GLN A 381 4.18 15.46 10.57
N LEU A 382 5.08 14.53 10.92
CA LEU A 382 4.85 13.09 10.83
C LEU A 382 3.75 12.63 11.80
N ILE A 383 3.86 13.01 13.06
CA ILE A 383 2.86 12.68 14.09
C ILE A 383 1.52 13.30 13.70
N ASP A 384 1.49 14.60 13.38
CA ASP A 384 0.30 15.28 12.89
C ASP A 384 -0.25 14.61 11.62
N TYR A 385 0.61 14.18 10.71
CA TYR A 385 0.21 13.51 9.49
C TYR A 385 -0.44 12.17 9.82
N PHE A 386 0.11 11.35 10.70
CA PHE A 386 -0.53 10.09 11.10
C PHE A 386 -1.77 10.26 12.00
N GLU A 387 -1.80 11.27 12.87
CA GLU A 387 -2.95 11.59 13.72
C GLU A 387 -4.10 12.25 12.94
N LYS A 388 -3.77 13.17 12.03
CA LYS A 388 -4.74 13.91 11.19
C LYS A 388 -5.09 13.16 9.92
N ASN A 389 -4.20 12.32 9.37
CA ASN A 389 -4.56 11.35 8.34
C ASN A 389 -5.36 10.23 8.97
N LYS A 390 -6.64 10.51 8.89
CA LYS A 390 -7.84 9.72 9.04
C LYS A 390 -7.86 8.36 8.31
N ARG A 391 -6.74 7.78 7.89
CA ARG A 391 -6.69 6.41 7.35
C ARG A 391 -6.54 5.34 8.44
N GLY A 392 -6.51 5.75 9.71
CA GLY A 392 -6.84 4.88 10.85
C GLY A 392 -5.80 3.83 11.20
N ILE A 393 -4.52 4.11 10.97
CA ILE A 393 -3.45 3.42 11.69
C ILE A 393 -3.54 3.91 13.15
N PRO A 394 -3.86 3.05 14.13
CA PRO A 394 -3.97 3.48 15.51
C PRO A 394 -2.58 3.86 16.03
N PHE A 395 -2.31 5.15 16.13
CA PHE A 395 -1.27 5.69 16.99
C PHE A 395 -1.82 5.68 18.41
N ILE A 396 -1.15 4.97 19.32
CA ILE A 396 -1.49 5.03 20.74
C ILE A 396 -0.67 6.16 21.33
N THR A 397 -1.31 7.28 21.60
CA THR A 397 -0.83 8.33 22.50
C THR A 397 -1.71 8.29 23.76
N THR A 398 -1.13 8.33 24.94
CA THR A 398 -1.88 8.43 26.22
C THR A 398 -2.29 9.87 26.52
N GLU A 399 -3.20 10.10 27.47
CA GLU A 399 -3.55 11.49 27.89
C GLU A 399 -2.35 12.24 28.50
N ASP A 400 -1.44 11.51 29.15
CA ASP A 400 -0.20 12.05 29.70
C ASP A 400 0.81 12.41 28.59
N ASP A 401 0.87 11.58 27.54
CA ASP A 401 1.66 11.82 26.32
C ASP A 401 1.24 13.12 25.60
N GLU A 402 -0.07 13.34 25.46
CA GLU A 402 -0.63 14.57 24.88
C GLU A 402 -0.29 15.82 25.72
N LYS A 403 -0.30 15.68 27.05
CA LYS A 403 0.01 16.75 27.99
C LYS A 403 1.49 17.11 27.96
N ASP A 404 2.38 16.11 27.93
CA ASP A 404 3.82 16.31 27.86
C ASP A 404 4.26 16.91 26.50
N LEU A 405 3.64 16.50 25.39
CA LEU A 405 3.84 17.14 24.09
C LEU A 405 3.38 18.62 24.10
N LYS A 406 2.21 18.90 24.69
CA LYS A 406 1.68 20.27 24.85
C LYS A 406 2.59 21.13 25.73
N GLU A 407 3.12 20.62 26.84
CA GLU A 407 4.06 21.37 27.69
C GLU A 407 5.40 21.65 27.02
N ALA A 408 5.93 20.68 26.26
CA ALA A 408 7.19 20.82 25.52
C ALA A 408 7.09 21.88 24.41
N THR A 409 5.94 21.94 23.73
CA THR A 409 5.68 22.90 22.66
C THR A 409 5.42 24.32 23.15
N THR A 410 4.79 24.48 24.31
CA THR A 410 4.43 25.80 24.85
C THR A 410 5.64 26.55 25.42
N ASN A 411 6.65 25.84 25.95
CA ASN A 411 7.77 26.45 26.68
C ASN A 411 9.03 26.68 25.84
N ASN A 412 9.02 26.34 24.54
CA ASN A 412 10.17 26.49 23.62
C ASN A 412 11.51 25.94 24.16
N ASN A 413 11.44 24.96 25.07
CA ASN A 413 12.59 24.45 25.80
C ASN A 413 13.15 23.23 25.07
N LYS A 414 14.15 23.47 24.21
CA LYS A 414 14.82 22.47 23.35
C LYS A 414 15.30 21.23 24.12
N GLU A 415 15.83 21.42 25.33
CA GLU A 415 16.39 20.34 26.13
C GLU A 415 15.30 19.44 26.72
N LYS A 416 14.17 20.05 27.15
CA LYS A 416 12.97 19.31 27.58
C LYS A 416 12.30 18.57 26.43
N GLY A 417 12.25 19.14 25.22
CA GLY A 417 11.72 18.47 24.04
C GLY A 417 12.52 17.21 23.65
N LYS A 418 13.86 17.29 23.73
CA LYS A 418 14.77 16.14 23.55
C LYS A 418 14.58 15.06 24.63
N ILE A 419 14.46 15.48 25.89
CA ILE A 419 14.23 14.58 27.03
C ILE A 419 12.84 13.94 26.96
N ILE A 420 11.80 14.67 26.53
CA ILE A 420 10.45 14.14 26.39
C ILE A 420 10.35 13.21 25.19
N LEU A 421 10.93 13.53 24.03
CA LEU A 421 11.00 12.57 22.91
C LEU A 421 11.76 11.29 23.32
N ASN A 422 12.91 11.43 24.00
CA ASN A 422 13.64 10.28 24.52
C ASN A 422 12.83 9.51 25.58
N LYS A 423 12.14 10.18 26.50
CA LYS A 423 11.27 9.55 27.52
C LYS A 423 10.01 8.95 26.92
N TYR A 424 9.45 9.52 25.86
CA TYR A 424 8.31 9.01 25.12
C TYR A 424 8.69 7.68 24.47
N PHE A 425 9.89 7.63 23.87
CA PHE A 425 10.47 6.41 23.32
C PHE A 425 11.08 5.48 24.38
N GLU A 426 11.31 5.88 25.63
CA GLU A 426 11.80 4.98 26.69
C GLU A 426 10.64 4.44 27.56
N TRP A 427 9.64 5.26 27.90
CA TRP A 427 8.49 4.91 28.75
C TRP A 427 7.44 4.05 28.02
N TYR A 428 7.14 4.37 26.74
CA TYR A 428 6.29 3.53 25.89
C TYR A 428 6.81 2.08 25.80
N TRP A 429 8.12 1.90 26.03
CA TRP A 429 8.80 0.61 25.96
C TRP A 429 9.02 -0.06 27.32
N SER A 430 9.24 0.68 28.41
CA SER A 430 9.55 0.09 29.73
C SER A 430 8.34 -0.36 30.54
N GLU A 431 7.16 0.27 30.42
CA GLU A 431 6.02 -0.05 31.31
C GLU A 431 5.06 -1.12 30.77
N ARG A 432 5.16 -1.52 29.49
CA ARG A 432 4.21 -2.48 28.91
C ARG A 432 4.73 -3.89 28.65
N ASN A 433 6.02 -4.19 28.83
CA ASN A 433 6.54 -5.57 28.91
C ASN A 433 7.86 -5.60 29.69
N ASN A 434 7.94 -6.41 30.74
CA ASN A 434 9.22 -6.75 31.37
C ASN A 434 10.17 -7.38 30.32
N ILE A 435 11.14 -6.62 29.79
CA ILE A 435 12.47 -7.03 29.26
C ILE A 435 13.24 -5.77 28.82
N ILE A 436 14.57 -5.87 28.86
CA ILE A 436 15.62 -4.87 29.10
C ILE A 436 15.87 -3.87 27.93
N THR A 437 16.31 -2.68 28.34
CA THR A 437 16.69 -1.44 27.63
C THR A 437 17.83 -1.55 26.60
N GLU A 438 17.77 -0.73 25.55
CA GLU A 438 18.95 -0.04 24.99
C GLU A 438 18.60 1.37 24.42
N LYS A 439 19.55 2.29 24.55
CA LYS A 439 19.38 3.77 24.53
C LYS A 439 19.16 4.37 23.14
N LEU A 440 18.27 5.35 23.02
CA LEU A 440 18.31 6.36 21.96
C LEU A 440 19.34 7.44 22.34
N ARG A 441 20.47 7.46 21.63
CA ARG A 441 21.43 8.56 21.67
C ARG A 441 21.24 9.41 20.42
N PHE A 442 20.95 10.69 20.61
CA PHE A 442 21.10 11.69 19.55
C PHE A 442 22.52 12.26 19.63
N SER A 443 23.43 11.83 18.75
CA SER A 443 24.54 12.69 18.35
C SER A 443 24.15 13.44 17.07
N SER A 444 24.79 14.58 16.79
CA SER A 444 24.55 15.37 15.56
C SER A 444 24.89 14.61 14.27
N ASP A 445 25.47 13.41 14.37
CA ASP A 445 25.93 12.61 13.24
C ASP A 445 25.10 11.30 13.05
N ASP A 446 24.13 11.02 13.93
CA ASP A 446 23.35 9.78 13.91
C ASP A 446 22.04 9.90 13.10
N PRO A 447 21.61 8.81 12.40
CA PRO A 447 20.33 8.77 11.70
C PRO A 447 19.13 8.91 12.67
N ILE A 448 18.01 9.44 12.16
CA ILE A 448 16.75 9.49 12.90
C ILE A 448 16.04 8.14 12.75
N CYS A 449 15.93 7.38 13.83
CA CYS A 449 15.17 6.12 13.84
C CYS A 449 13.70 6.36 14.19
N LEU A 450 12.76 5.88 13.35
CA LEU A 450 11.33 5.87 13.66
C LEU A 450 10.89 4.44 14.03
N HIS A 451 10.58 4.19 15.29
CA HIS A 451 10.08 2.87 15.71
C HIS A 451 8.54 2.84 15.64
N LEU A 452 7.97 1.92 14.85
CA LEU A 452 6.53 1.83 14.54
C LEU A 452 5.93 0.49 15.01
N LYS A 453 5.62 0.37 16.30
CA LYS A 453 5.14 -0.89 16.88
C LYS A 453 3.71 -1.24 16.43
N ILE A 454 3.54 -2.31 15.64
CA ILE A 454 2.22 -2.81 15.20
C ILE A 454 1.71 -3.90 16.15
N ILE A 455 0.89 -3.56 17.13
CA ILE A 455 0.39 -4.57 18.07
C ILE A 455 -0.78 -5.35 17.43
N SER A 456 -0.49 -6.51 16.82
CA SER A 456 -1.52 -7.49 16.44
C SER A 456 -1.98 -8.30 17.66
N GLY A 457 -2.86 -7.71 18.46
CA GLY A 457 -3.64 -8.39 19.48
C GLY A 457 -5.10 -7.94 19.38
N SER A 458 -6.07 -8.80 19.69
CA SER A 458 -7.44 -8.33 19.85
C SER A 458 -7.46 -7.30 20.98
N LEU A 459 -7.75 -6.05 20.63
CA LEU A 459 -8.34 -5.14 21.60
C LEU A 459 -9.67 -5.79 21.95
N ASP A 460 -9.76 -6.39 23.14
CA ASP A 460 -10.95 -7.02 23.72
C ASP A 460 -12.25 -6.56 23.01
N ASP A 461 -12.76 -7.39 22.09
CA ASP A 461 -13.84 -7.04 21.14
C ASP A 461 -15.10 -6.57 21.87
N SER A 462 -15.22 -6.89 23.17
CA SER A 462 -16.29 -6.47 24.07
C SER A 462 -16.36 -4.96 24.32
N LYS A 463 -15.29 -4.20 24.03
CA LYS A 463 -15.24 -2.74 24.29
C LYS A 463 -15.48 -1.85 23.07
N ILE A 464 -15.37 -2.39 21.85
CA ILE A 464 -15.47 -1.57 20.61
C ILE A 464 -16.89 -1.60 20.01
N TYR A 465 -17.67 -2.66 20.28
CA TYR A 465 -19.00 -2.85 19.68
C TYR A 465 -20.21 -2.41 20.54
N ASN A 466 -20.00 -1.74 21.67
CA ASN A 466 -21.09 -1.23 22.53
C ASN A 466 -21.54 0.21 22.18
N HIS A 467 -21.72 0.50 20.89
CA HIS A 467 -22.62 1.56 20.44
C HIS A 467 -23.72 0.90 19.61
N GLY A 468 -24.83 0.63 20.32
CA GLY A 468 -25.96 -0.16 19.83
C GLY A 468 -26.62 0.40 18.58
N CYS A 469 -27.23 -0.53 17.84
CA CYS A 469 -28.35 -0.26 16.95
C CYS A 469 -29.56 0.27 17.73
#